data_AF-A0A6I5IU53-F1
#
_entry.id   AF-A0A6I5IU53-F1
#
_cell.length_a   1.000
_cell.length_b   1.000
_cell.length_c   1.000
_cell.angle_alpha   90.00
_cell.angle_beta   90.00
_cell.angle_gamma   90.00
#
_symmetry.space_group_name_H-M   'P 1'
#
loop_
_entity.id
_entity.type
_entity.pdbx_description
1 polymer ?
#
loop_
_entity_poly.entity_id
_entity_poly.type
_entity_poly.pdbx_seq_one_letter_code
_entity_poly.pdbx_strand_id
1 'polypeptide(L)'
;MHIIGMLLLSLLNGCTQDDLERMADKETFAFEGAYDNQHTPYTLKFKDGKVSFQSETANLEWQRNYTVKENLLYIEIRNNSKEKRDDLVMRIHGGGEVLTCSACAKYQLSNIWVRIDALPQNKE
;
A
#
# COMPACT_ATOMS: atom_id res chain seq x y z
N MET A 1 34.63 -45.84 15.79
CA MET A 1 33.49 -44.95 16.07
C MET A 1 33.88 -43.54 15.66
N HIS A 2 33.64 -43.15 14.40
CA HIS A 2 33.90 -41.81 13.88
C HIS A 2 32.54 -41.23 13.47
N ILE A 3 31.88 -40.53 14.40
CA ILE A 3 30.68 -39.73 14.14
C ILE A 3 31.13 -38.27 14.30
N ILE A 4 31.86 -37.76 13.31
CA ILE A 4 32.16 -36.33 13.17
C ILE A 4 32.05 -36.05 11.69
N GLY A 5 30.89 -35.60 11.24
CA GLY A 5 30.73 -35.18 9.85
C GLY A 5 29.32 -35.28 9.32
N MET A 6 28.41 -34.45 9.84
CA MET A 6 27.29 -33.88 9.08
C MET A 6 26.38 -33.10 10.04
N LEU A 7 26.74 -31.84 10.33
CA LEU A 7 25.86 -30.93 11.08
C LEU A 7 26.12 -29.46 10.68
N LEU A 8 26.28 -29.21 9.38
CA LEU A 8 26.46 -27.87 8.80
C LEU A 8 25.51 -27.57 7.62
N LEU A 9 24.40 -28.30 7.49
CA LEU A 9 23.45 -28.13 6.37
C LEU A 9 22.16 -27.36 6.73
N SER A 10 22.00 -26.89 7.96
CA SER A 10 20.72 -26.35 8.46
C SER A 10 20.63 -24.82 8.58
N LEU A 11 21.58 -24.05 8.04
CA LEU A 11 21.54 -22.57 8.10
C LEU A 11 21.09 -21.87 6.81
N LEU A 12 20.75 -22.60 5.75
CA LEU A 12 20.15 -22.02 4.55
C LEU A 12 18.61 -22.03 4.69
N ASN A 13 18.08 -21.31 5.67
CA ASN A 13 16.73 -20.77 5.51
C ASN A 13 16.85 -19.69 4.43
N GLY A 14 16.59 -20.07 3.18
CA GLY A 14 16.70 -19.16 2.06
C GLY A 14 15.82 -17.94 2.29
N CYS A 15 16.39 -16.74 2.13
CA CYS A 15 15.59 -15.55 1.89
C CYS A 15 14.65 -15.88 0.73
N THR A 16 13.35 -15.83 0.98
CA THR A 16 12.39 -16.00 -0.10
C THR A 16 12.47 -14.76 -1.00
N GLN A 17 12.04 -14.89 -2.25
CA GLN A 17 12.03 -13.73 -3.16
C GLN A 17 11.15 -12.59 -2.61
N ASP A 18 10.08 -12.93 -1.90
CA ASP A 18 9.20 -11.98 -1.22
C ASP A 18 9.92 -11.21 -0.10
N ASP A 19 10.78 -11.88 0.68
CA ASP A 19 11.59 -11.23 1.71
C ASP A 19 12.58 -10.24 1.08
N LEU A 20 13.18 -10.62 -0.05
CA LEU A 20 14.10 -9.76 -0.79
C LEU A 20 13.40 -8.50 -1.31
N GLU A 21 12.21 -8.65 -1.90
CA GLU A 21 11.40 -7.54 -2.40
C GLU A 21 10.98 -6.59 -1.25
N ARG A 22 10.55 -7.14 -0.11
CA ARG A 22 10.21 -6.34 1.08
C ARG A 22 11.39 -5.58 1.67
N MET A 23 12.58 -6.19 1.63
CA MET A 23 13.81 -5.52 2.07
C MET A 23 14.23 -4.41 1.10
N ALA A 24 14.02 -4.61 -0.20
CA ALA A 24 14.36 -3.64 -1.23
C ALA A 24 13.45 -2.40 -1.20
N ASP A 25 12.15 -2.59 -0.90
CA ASP A 25 11.15 -1.51 -0.87
C ASP A 25 10.46 -1.41 0.51
N LYS A 26 11.28 -1.29 1.55
CA LYS A 26 10.81 -1.27 2.94
C LYS A 26 9.74 -0.21 3.19
N GLU A 27 9.82 0.94 2.53
CA GLU A 27 8.88 2.05 2.71
C GLU A 27 7.47 1.67 2.22
N THR A 28 7.37 1.10 1.02
CA THR A 28 6.10 0.62 0.46
C THR A 28 5.46 -0.46 1.32
N PHE A 29 6.23 -1.45 1.75
CA PHE A 29 5.71 -2.58 2.53
C PHE A 29 5.48 -2.25 4.01
N ALA A 30 6.05 -1.17 4.54
CA ALA A 30 5.74 -0.67 5.87
C ALA A 30 4.49 0.23 5.91
N PHE A 31 4.09 0.77 4.76
CA PHE A 31 2.89 1.60 4.66
C PHE A 31 1.65 0.71 4.59
N GLU A 32 0.89 0.66 5.69
CA GLU A 32 -0.38 -0.07 5.76
C GLU A 32 -1.46 0.79 6.42
N GLY A 33 -2.73 0.52 6.10
CA GLY A 33 -3.86 1.20 6.71
C GLY A 33 -5.13 1.16 5.88
N ALA A 34 -6.24 1.48 6.52
CA ALA A 34 -7.53 1.66 5.85
C ALA A 34 -7.93 3.14 5.91
N TYR A 35 -8.44 3.66 4.81
CA TYR A 35 -8.75 5.07 4.65
C TYR A 35 -10.15 5.25 4.08
N ASP A 36 -10.91 6.15 4.69
CA ASP A 36 -12.27 6.50 4.29
C ASP A 36 -12.35 7.97 3.87
N ASN A 37 -13.49 8.37 3.33
CA ASN A 37 -13.77 9.72 2.87
C ASN A 37 -15.28 10.03 2.98
N GLN A 38 -15.63 11.31 2.96
CA GLN A 38 -17.04 11.74 3.10
C GLN A 38 -17.79 11.89 1.77
N HIS A 39 -17.15 11.60 0.63
CA HIS A 39 -17.65 12.00 -0.70
C HIS A 39 -18.00 10.84 -1.61
N THR A 40 -17.41 9.67 -1.42
CA THR A 40 -17.52 8.50 -2.28
C THR A 40 -17.70 7.24 -1.43
N PRO A 41 -18.44 6.22 -1.91
CA PRO A 41 -18.75 5.01 -1.15
C PRO A 41 -17.58 4.01 -1.13
N TYR A 42 -16.36 4.50 -1.34
CA TYR A 42 -15.15 3.69 -1.43
C TYR A 42 -14.32 3.83 -0.16
N THR A 43 -13.71 2.73 0.26
CA THR A 43 -12.62 2.67 1.24
C THR A 43 -11.36 2.21 0.53
N LEU A 44 -10.22 2.82 0.86
CA LEU A 44 -8.91 2.34 0.41
C LEU A 44 -8.27 1.49 1.49
N LYS A 45 -7.77 0.31 1.13
CA LYS A 45 -7.01 -0.55 2.05
C LYS A 45 -5.64 -0.85 1.49
N PHE A 46 -4.60 -0.36 2.15
CA PHE A 46 -3.19 -0.58 1.81
C PHE A 46 -2.64 -1.72 2.64
N LYS A 47 -2.11 -2.74 1.96
CA LYS A 47 -1.47 -3.89 2.58
C LYS A 47 -0.57 -4.59 1.58
N ASP A 48 0.61 -5.03 2.02
CA ASP A 48 1.52 -5.85 1.21
C ASP A 48 1.82 -5.27 -0.19
N GLY A 49 2.02 -3.95 -0.28
CA GLY A 49 2.30 -3.25 -1.56
C GLY A 49 1.12 -3.16 -2.52
N LYS A 50 -0.09 -3.51 -2.06
CA LYS A 50 -1.34 -3.41 -2.82
C LYS A 50 -2.37 -2.53 -2.14
N VAL A 51 -3.09 -1.77 -2.95
CA VAL A 51 -4.26 -0.99 -2.53
C VAL A 51 -5.52 -1.65 -3.08
N SER A 52 -6.46 -2.01 -2.20
CA SER A 52 -7.83 -2.40 -2.56
C SER A 52 -8.73 -1.17 -2.51
N PHE A 53 -9.55 -0.98 -3.55
CA PHE A 53 -10.66 -0.03 -3.58
C PHE A 53 -11.94 -0.80 -3.31
N GLN A 54 -12.52 -0.64 -2.12
CA GLN A 54 -13.66 -1.43 -1.66
C GLN A 54 -14.90 -0.57 -1.60
N SER A 55 -16.00 -1.00 -2.21
CA SER A 55 -17.32 -0.38 -2.00
C SER A 55 -18.33 -1.44 -1.58
N GLU A 56 -18.83 -1.32 -0.35
CA GLU A 56 -19.85 -2.22 0.19
C GLU A 56 -21.16 -2.14 -0.61
N THR A 57 -21.49 -0.96 -1.14
CA THR A 57 -22.72 -0.77 -1.93
C THR A 57 -22.62 -1.33 -3.35
N ALA A 58 -21.43 -1.25 -3.97
CA ALA A 58 -21.25 -1.67 -5.37
C ALA A 58 -20.77 -3.12 -5.51
N ASN A 59 -20.42 -3.82 -4.41
CA ASN A 59 -19.74 -5.12 -4.42
C ASN A 59 -18.53 -5.16 -5.37
N LEU A 60 -17.86 -4.01 -5.51
CA LEU A 60 -16.71 -3.83 -6.39
C LEU A 60 -15.46 -3.75 -5.53
N GLU A 61 -14.56 -4.70 -5.74
CA GLU A 61 -13.20 -4.66 -5.23
C GLU A 61 -12.23 -4.81 -6.39
N TRP A 62 -11.36 -3.82 -6.56
CA TRP A 62 -10.22 -3.94 -7.47
C TRP A 62 -8.94 -3.52 -6.75
N GLN A 63 -7.85 -4.17 -7.15
CA GLN A 63 -6.54 -3.97 -6.56
C GLN A 63 -5.58 -3.34 -7.56
N ARG A 64 -4.65 -2.53 -7.06
CA ARG A 64 -3.46 -2.07 -7.79
C ARG A 64 -2.24 -2.15 -6.90
N ASN A 65 -1.08 -2.25 -7.53
CA ASN A 65 0.18 -2.05 -6.82
C ASN A 65 0.34 -0.57 -6.49
N TYR A 66 1.01 -0.29 -5.38
CA TYR A 66 1.48 1.05 -5.08
C TYR A 66 2.95 1.02 -4.68
N THR A 67 3.57 2.19 -4.75
CA THR A 67 4.91 2.43 -4.21
C THR A 67 4.87 3.67 -3.34
N VAL A 68 5.61 3.68 -2.25
CA VAL A 68 5.83 4.86 -1.40
C VAL A 68 7.25 5.34 -1.60
N LYS A 69 7.40 6.65 -1.79
CA LYS A 69 8.69 7.34 -1.81
C LYS A 69 8.55 8.62 -1.03
N GLU A 70 9.23 8.71 0.10
CA GLU A 70 9.16 9.83 1.04
C GLU A 70 7.72 10.09 1.51
N ASN A 71 7.12 11.20 1.09
CA ASN A 71 5.74 11.57 1.45
C ASN A 71 4.77 11.40 0.27
N LEU A 72 5.16 10.65 -0.76
CA LEU A 72 4.34 10.41 -1.94
C LEU A 72 4.05 8.92 -2.09
N LEU A 73 2.78 8.62 -2.36
CA LEU A 73 2.27 7.30 -2.67
C LEU A 73 1.81 7.28 -4.13
N TYR A 74 2.28 6.32 -4.91
CA TYR A 74 2.03 6.18 -6.34
C TYR A 74 1.21 4.93 -6.57
N ILE A 75 -0.02 5.04 -7.06
CA ILE A 75 -0.87 3.90 -7.39
C ILE A 75 -0.84 3.66 -8.90
N GLU A 76 -0.44 2.46 -9.31
CA GLU A 76 -0.38 2.11 -10.73
C GLU A 76 -1.78 1.87 -11.30
N ILE A 77 -2.35 2.84 -12.02
CA ILE A 77 -3.72 2.72 -12.58
C ILE A 77 -3.75 2.10 -13.99
N ARG A 78 -2.60 1.99 -14.65
CA ARG A 78 -2.47 1.28 -15.94
C ARG A 78 -2.97 -0.17 -15.83
N ASN A 79 -3.64 -0.65 -16.87
CA ASN A 79 -4.16 -2.01 -16.91
C ASN A 79 -3.12 -3.02 -17.39
N ASN A 80 -2.11 -2.58 -18.14
CA ASN A 80 -1.02 -3.40 -18.62
C ASN A 80 0.22 -2.54 -18.98
N SER A 81 1.35 -3.19 -19.25
CA SER A 81 2.63 -2.54 -19.56
C SER A 81 2.68 -1.77 -20.88
N LYS A 82 1.71 -1.95 -21.78
CA LYS A 82 1.63 -1.22 -23.07
C LYS A 82 0.85 0.08 -22.94
N GLU A 83 0.10 0.25 -21.86
CA GLU A 83 -0.68 1.44 -21.61
C GLU A 83 0.21 2.56 -21.04
N LYS A 84 0.25 3.70 -21.74
CA LYS A 84 0.89 4.92 -21.25
C LYS A 84 -0.11 5.72 -20.44
N ARG A 85 -0.10 5.49 -19.13
CA ARG A 85 -0.91 6.23 -18.17
C ARG A 85 -0.07 6.50 -16.94
N ASP A 86 -0.11 7.73 -16.47
CA ASP A 86 0.59 8.14 -15.26
C ASP A 86 -0.05 7.51 -14.03
N ASP A 87 0.77 7.24 -13.01
CA ASP A 87 0.31 6.76 -11.73
C ASP A 87 -0.57 7.80 -11.04
N LEU A 88 -1.52 7.33 -10.24
CA LEU A 88 -2.30 8.20 -9.38
C LEU A 88 -1.47 8.53 -8.14
N VAL A 89 -1.06 9.80 -8.03
CA VAL A 89 -0.19 10.26 -6.95
C VAL A 89 -1.00 10.82 -5.79
N MET A 90 -0.77 10.28 -4.60
CA MET A 90 -1.29 10.75 -3.33
C MET A 90 -0.14 11.28 -2.48
N ARG A 91 -0.39 12.31 -1.68
CA ARG A 91 0.55 12.84 -0.69
C ARG A 91 0.14 12.42 0.70
N ILE A 92 1.11 11.92 1.45
CA ILE A 92 1.01 11.47 2.83
C ILE A 92 1.23 12.65 3.77
N HIS A 93 0.30 12.85 4.69
CA HIS A 93 0.35 13.90 5.73
C HIS A 93 0.24 13.27 7.12
N GLY A 94 0.75 13.95 8.14
CA GLY A 94 0.60 13.54 9.54
C GLY A 94 1.12 12.12 9.81
N GLY A 95 2.19 11.69 9.14
CA GLY A 95 2.71 10.32 9.28
C GLY A 95 1.79 9.21 8.75
N GLY A 96 0.82 9.52 7.89
CA GLY A 96 -0.14 8.56 7.35
C GLY A 96 -1.56 8.72 7.87
N GLU A 97 -1.87 9.79 8.59
CA GLU A 97 -3.23 10.08 9.07
C GLU A 97 -4.15 10.55 7.93
N VAL A 98 -3.61 11.29 6.95
CA VAL A 98 -4.38 11.86 5.83
C VAL A 98 -3.63 11.68 4.52
N LEU A 99 -4.35 11.29 3.47
CA LEU A 99 -3.88 11.29 2.09
C LEU A 99 -4.63 12.33 1.27
N THR A 100 -3.89 13.11 0.47
CA THR A 100 -4.48 14.05 -0.48
C THR A 100 -4.08 13.70 -1.90
N CYS A 101 -5.00 13.82 -2.85
CA CYS A 101 -4.80 13.41 -4.23
C CYS A 101 -5.50 14.38 -5.18
N SER A 102 -4.74 15.19 -5.92
CA SER A 102 -5.31 16.20 -6.82
C SER A 102 -5.89 15.61 -8.11
N ALA A 103 -5.41 14.44 -8.52
CA ALA A 103 -5.86 13.77 -9.75
C ALA A 103 -7.01 12.77 -9.51
N CYS A 104 -7.36 12.47 -8.25
CA CYS A 104 -8.36 11.45 -7.90
C CYS A 104 -9.76 11.77 -8.44
N ALA A 105 -10.15 13.05 -8.43
CA ALA A 105 -11.43 13.46 -9.01
C ALA A 105 -11.60 13.05 -10.50
N LYS A 106 -10.51 12.96 -11.28
CA LYS A 106 -10.57 12.49 -12.67
C LYS A 106 -11.01 11.02 -12.80
N TYR A 107 -10.88 10.26 -11.71
CA TYR A 107 -11.22 8.85 -11.60
C TYR A 107 -12.45 8.62 -10.73
N GLN A 108 -13.24 9.66 -10.44
CA GLN A 108 -14.42 9.58 -9.55
C GLN A 108 -14.08 9.11 -8.12
N LEU A 109 -12.84 9.36 -7.69
CA LEU A 109 -12.35 9.10 -6.34
C LEU A 109 -12.30 10.40 -5.53
N SER A 110 -12.35 10.29 -4.20
CA SER A 110 -12.17 11.44 -3.32
C SER A 110 -10.76 12.04 -3.43
N ASN A 111 -10.65 13.35 -3.24
CA ASN A 111 -9.36 14.04 -3.17
C ASN A 111 -8.72 13.96 -1.78
N ILE A 112 -9.49 13.61 -0.75
CA ILE A 112 -9.05 13.53 0.65
C ILE A 112 -9.49 12.19 1.21
N TRP A 113 -8.56 11.51 1.87
CA TRP A 113 -8.76 10.22 2.51
C TRP A 113 -8.19 10.27 3.91
N VAL A 114 -8.97 9.86 4.90
CA VAL A 114 -8.60 9.92 6.32
C VAL A 114 -8.49 8.50 6.83
N ARG A 115 -7.39 8.22 7.54
CA ARG A 115 -7.14 6.92 8.12
C ARG A 115 -8.19 6.59 9.19
N ILE A 116 -8.81 5.42 9.09
CA ILE A 116 -9.95 5.01 9.93
C ILE A 116 -9.54 4.82 11.40
N ASP A 117 -8.32 4.36 11.64
CA ASP A 117 -7.74 4.13 12.97
C ASP A 117 -6.83 5.26 13.46
N ALA A 118 -6.85 6.43 12.80
CA ALA A 118 -6.11 7.59 13.30
C ALA A 118 -6.67 8.01 14.67
N LEU A 119 -5.84 7.93 15.71
CA LEU A 119 -6.20 8.48 17.01
C LEU A 119 -6.46 10.00 16.85
N PRO A 120 -7.56 10.55 17.37
CA PRO A 120 -7.81 11.98 17.30
C PRO A 120 -6.70 12.74 18.05
N GLN A 121 -5.91 13.55 17.34
CA GLN A 121 -4.84 14.35 17.92
C GLN A 121 -5.32 15.67 18.56
N ASN A 122 -6.62 15.97 18.45
CA ASN A 122 -7.23 17.10 19.12
C ASN A 122 -7.96 16.59 20.36
N LYS A 123 -7.22 16.44 21.46
CA LYS A 123 -7.84 16.54 22.79
C LYS A 123 -8.04 18.04 23.04
N GLU A 124 -9.29 18.49 23.03
CA GLU A 124 -9.66 19.80 23.60
C GLU A 124 -9.30 19.86 25.09
#